data_AF-A0A847PVN8-F1
#
_entry.id   AF-A0A847PVN8-F1
#
_cell.length_a   1.000
_cell.length_b   1.000
_cell.length_c   1.000
_cell.angle_alpha   90.00
_cell.angle_beta   90.00
_cell.angle_gamma   90.00
#
_symmetry.space_group_name_H-M   'P 1'
#
loop_
_entity.id
_entity.type
_entity.pdbx_description
1 polymer ?
#
loop_
_entity_poly.entity_id
_entity_poly.type
_entity_poly.pdbx_seq_one_letter_code
_entity_poly.pdbx_strand_id
1 'polypeptide(L)'
;MRLTLLGTGDAVGTPKIGCNCPACEDARKGGKSQRLRSSILVESNKGKILIDTSPDLRQQFLKQNLSCVDGVIWTHGHYDHYSGFGEFYRVQNKVDVYGVYETLEYIDQYVSFLKPRYHYVKLYEPFELIGLQFTFFKVNHPPVEVPTG
;
A
#
# COMPACT_ATOMS: atom_id res chain seq x y z
N MET A 1 17.36 9.31 0.19
CA MET A 1 16.13 8.50 0.02
C MET A 1 16.40 7.10 0.54
N ARG A 2 15.47 6.51 1.29
CA ARG A 2 15.51 5.11 1.72
C ARG A 2 14.20 4.44 1.33
N LEU A 3 14.30 3.20 0.83
CA LEU A 3 13.15 2.36 0.50
C LEU A 3 13.18 1.13 1.42
N THR A 4 12.05 0.84 2.04
CA THR A 4 11.88 -0.38 2.86
C THR A 4 10.72 -1.19 2.31
N LEU A 5 10.99 -2.43 1.92
CA LEU A 5 9.97 -3.37 1.48
C LEU A 5 9.25 -3.92 2.71
N LEU A 6 8.06 -3.40 3.01
CA LEU A 6 7.25 -3.83 4.16
C LEU A 6 6.62 -5.20 3.91
N GLY A 7 6.33 -5.51 2.65
CA GLY A 7 5.96 -6.83 2.18
C GLY A 7 6.32 -7.01 0.71
N THR A 8 6.41 -8.27 0.30
CA THR A 8 6.87 -8.68 -1.06
C THR A 8 6.11 -9.90 -1.58
N GLY A 9 4.99 -10.21 -0.93
CA GLY A 9 4.10 -11.31 -1.28
C GLY A 9 2.99 -10.84 -2.21
N ASP A 10 2.41 -11.80 -2.90
CA ASP A 10 1.19 -11.65 -3.69
C ASP A 10 -0.04 -11.32 -2.79
N ALA A 11 -1.20 -11.08 -3.38
CA ALA A 11 -2.43 -10.64 -2.71
C ALA A 11 -2.84 -11.52 -1.53
N VAL A 12 -2.51 -12.80 -1.53
CA VAL A 12 -2.83 -13.75 -0.44
C VAL A 12 -1.72 -13.89 0.60
N GLY A 13 -0.57 -13.25 0.39
CA GLY A 13 0.65 -13.42 1.18
C GLY A 13 1.28 -14.81 1.01
N THR A 14 2.31 -15.10 1.79
CA THR A 14 2.89 -16.45 1.91
C THR A 14 3.20 -16.75 3.38
N PRO A 15 2.59 -17.80 3.97
CA PRO A 15 1.87 -18.89 3.33
C PRO A 15 0.43 -18.53 2.87
N LYS A 16 -0.02 -19.16 1.78
CA LYS A 16 -1.42 -19.11 1.34
C LYS A 16 -2.28 -20.03 2.22
N ILE A 17 -3.47 -19.57 2.60
CA ILE A 17 -4.47 -20.36 3.34
C ILE A 17 -4.72 -21.69 2.61
N GLY A 18 -4.57 -22.81 3.32
CA GLY A 18 -4.80 -24.17 2.79
C GLY A 18 -3.73 -24.72 1.83
N CYS A 19 -2.67 -23.98 1.51
CA CYS A 19 -1.63 -24.44 0.57
C CYS A 19 -0.50 -25.21 1.27
N ASN A 20 -0.13 -26.39 0.77
CA ASN A 20 0.96 -27.23 1.29
C ASN A 20 2.15 -27.34 0.31
N CYS A 21 2.34 -26.35 -0.59
CA CYS A 21 3.53 -26.35 -1.44
C CYS A 21 4.79 -26.09 -0.60
N PRO A 22 5.99 -26.45 -1.09
CA PRO A 22 7.25 -26.30 -0.33
C PRO A 22 7.48 -24.88 0.21
N ALA A 23 7.12 -23.84 -0.53
CA ALA A 23 7.26 -22.45 -0.09
C ALA A 23 6.30 -22.09 1.05
N CYS A 24 5.06 -22.59 1.03
CA CYS A 24 4.11 -22.37 2.12
C CYS A 24 4.50 -23.16 3.37
N GLU A 25 5.04 -24.37 3.22
CA GLU A 25 5.56 -25.14 4.35
C GLU A 25 6.79 -24.48 4.99
N ASP A 26 7.73 -23.96 4.18
CA ASP A 26 8.87 -23.16 4.67
C ASP A 26 8.40 -21.92 5.43
N ALA A 27 7.47 -21.15 4.85
CA ALA A 27 6.93 -19.95 5.47
C ALA A 27 6.22 -20.21 6.82
N ARG A 28 5.47 -21.31 6.94
CA ARG A 28 4.83 -21.72 8.22
C ARG A 28 5.85 -22.02 9.32
N LYS A 29 7.06 -22.46 8.95
CA LYS A 29 8.16 -22.74 9.87
C LYS A 29 9.00 -21.49 10.20
N GLY A 30 8.58 -20.31 9.74
CA GLY A 30 9.35 -19.06 9.87
C GLY A 30 10.53 -18.96 8.91
N GLY A 31 10.51 -19.74 7.83
CA GLY A 31 11.54 -19.72 6.80
C GLY A 31 11.48 -18.49 5.90
N LYS A 32 12.43 -18.43 4.96
CA LYS A 32 12.63 -17.27 4.06
C LYS A 32 11.47 -17.03 3.09
N SER A 33 10.59 -18.01 2.91
CA SER A 33 9.41 -17.88 2.05
C SER A 33 8.27 -17.09 2.70
N GLN A 34 8.37 -16.73 3.99
CA GLN A 34 7.35 -15.90 4.63
C GLN A 34 7.32 -14.50 4.02
N ARG A 35 6.15 -14.10 3.49
CA ARG A 35 5.97 -12.80 2.82
C ARG A 35 4.62 -12.19 3.19
N LEU A 36 4.67 -10.97 3.72
CA LEU A 36 3.50 -10.08 3.84
C LEU A 36 3.14 -9.52 2.45
N ARG A 37 1.89 -9.10 2.27
CA ARG A 37 1.41 -8.44 1.04
C ARG A 37 2.21 -7.19 0.71
N SER A 38 2.29 -6.90 -0.58
CA SER A 38 3.09 -5.79 -1.11
C SER A 38 2.74 -4.46 -0.46
N SER A 39 3.76 -3.79 0.07
CA SER A 39 3.72 -2.40 0.53
C SER A 39 5.14 -1.90 0.68
N ILE A 40 5.38 -0.63 0.39
CA ILE A 40 6.70 -0.01 0.43
C ILE A 40 6.64 1.25 1.28
N LEU A 41 7.56 1.37 2.24
CA LEU A 41 7.82 2.63 2.93
C LEU A 41 8.92 3.39 2.17
N VAL A 42 8.62 4.62 1.80
CA VAL A 42 9.57 5.55 1.18
C VAL A 42 9.90 6.65 2.18
N GLU A 43 11.19 6.89 2.40
CA GLU A 43 11.65 7.89 3.36
C GLU A 43 12.65 8.86 2.74
N SER A 44 12.48 10.13 3.08
CA SER A 44 13.40 11.21 2.76
C SER A 44 13.76 11.98 4.04
N ASN A 45 14.57 13.03 3.90
CA ASN A 45 14.82 13.97 4.98
C ASN A 45 13.60 14.87 5.31
N LYS A 46 12.57 14.91 4.45
CA LYS A 46 11.36 15.72 4.66
C LYS A 46 10.15 14.90 5.14
N GLY A 47 10.22 13.58 5.16
CA GLY A 47 9.10 12.74 5.61
C GLY A 47 9.15 11.30 5.14
N LYS A 48 8.02 10.61 5.34
CA LYS A 48 7.79 9.20 5.05
C LYS A 48 6.41 9.00 4.44
N ILE A 49 6.33 8.18 3.40
CA ILE A 49 5.08 7.81 2.76
C ILE A 49 4.98 6.31 2.57
N LEU A 50 3.76 5.80 2.43
CA LEU A 50 3.53 4.45 1.97
C LEU A 50 3.18 4.44 0.49
N ILE A 51 3.70 3.46 -0.24
CA ILE A 51 3.09 2.97 -1.47
C ILE A 51 2.30 1.74 -1.07
N ASP A 52 0.98 1.85 -1.22
CA ASP A 52 -0.06 0.90 -0.80
C ASP A 52 -0.13 0.63 0.71
N THR A 53 -1.36 0.49 1.20
CA THR A 53 -1.69 0.12 2.58
C THR A 53 -2.26 -1.29 2.62
N SER A 54 -1.34 -2.27 2.61
CA SER A 54 -1.70 -3.68 2.60
C SER A 54 -2.46 -4.12 3.86
N PRO A 55 -3.26 -5.21 3.83
CA PRO A 55 -3.92 -5.77 5.01
C PRO A 55 -2.98 -6.02 6.21
N ASP A 56 -1.67 -6.18 5.95
CA ASP A 56 -0.67 -6.44 6.97
C ASP A 56 -0.13 -5.15 7.64
N LEU A 57 -0.73 -3.97 7.38
CA LEU A 57 -0.25 -2.64 7.81
C LEU A 57 0.08 -2.59 9.29
N ARG A 58 -0.78 -3.14 10.15
CA ARG A 58 -0.55 -3.18 11.60
C ARG A 58 0.77 -3.88 11.94
N GLN A 59 1.00 -5.06 11.36
CA GLN A 59 2.24 -5.81 11.61
C GLN A 59 3.45 -5.09 11.01
N GLN A 60 3.30 -4.51 9.83
CA GLN A 60 4.35 -3.74 9.16
C GLN A 60 4.77 -2.53 10.00
N PHE A 61 3.81 -1.77 10.53
CA PHE A 61 4.05 -0.60 11.38
C PHE A 61 4.71 -0.99 12.70
N LEU A 62 4.20 -2.02 13.38
CA LEU A 62 4.78 -2.50 14.64
C LEU A 62 6.22 -2.97 14.44
N LYS A 63 6.51 -3.69 13.36
CA LYS A 63 7.87 -4.16 13.04
C LYS A 63 8.83 -3.01 12.77
N GLN A 64 8.36 -1.94 12.13
CA GLN A 64 9.17 -0.75 11.82
C GLN A 64 9.11 0.34 12.90
N ASN A 65 8.39 0.10 14.00
CA ASN A 65 8.10 1.08 15.05
C ASN A 65 7.56 2.42 14.49
N LEU A 66 6.63 2.34 13.54
CA LEU A 66 5.97 3.48 12.90
C LEU A 66 4.67 3.82 13.62
N SER A 67 4.43 5.12 13.83
CA SER A 67 3.19 5.64 14.42
C SER A 67 2.37 6.51 13.48
N CYS A 68 2.97 6.99 12.38
CA CYS A 68 2.34 7.87 11.41
C CYS A 68 3.11 7.89 10.08
N VAL A 69 2.48 8.43 9.04
CA VAL A 69 3.08 8.76 7.73
C VAL A 69 2.59 10.11 7.21
N ASP A 70 3.37 10.76 6.35
CA ASP A 70 3.04 12.06 5.75
C ASP A 70 2.10 11.93 4.55
N GLY A 71 2.00 10.73 3.97
CA GLY A 71 1.07 10.45 2.89
C GLY A 71 1.06 8.99 2.48
N VAL A 72 0.09 8.65 1.66
CA VAL A 72 -0.09 7.33 1.04
C VAL A 72 -0.26 7.52 -0.46
N ILE A 73 0.41 6.71 -1.26
CA ILE A 73 0.14 6.54 -2.68
C ILE A 73 -0.57 5.20 -2.85
N TRP A 74 -1.78 5.19 -3.42
CA TRP A 74 -2.42 3.94 -3.84
C TRP A 74 -2.18 3.70 -5.32
N THR A 75 -1.68 2.50 -5.63
CA THR A 75 -1.38 2.10 -7.01
C THR A 75 -2.63 1.71 -7.77
N HIS A 76 -3.51 0.91 -7.15
CA HIS A 76 -4.79 0.47 -7.73
C HIS A 76 -5.78 -0.05 -6.68
N GLY A 77 -7.00 -0.34 -7.12
CA GLY A 77 -8.14 -0.67 -6.27
C GLY A 77 -8.27 -2.14 -5.82
N HIS A 78 -7.23 -2.97 -5.85
CA HIS A 78 -7.33 -4.31 -5.27
C HIS A 78 -7.19 -4.29 -3.75
N TYR A 79 -7.95 -5.13 -3.06
CA TYR A 79 -8.08 -5.10 -1.59
C TYR A 79 -6.74 -5.19 -0.85
N ASP A 80 -5.78 -5.94 -1.40
CA ASP A 80 -4.46 -6.14 -0.85
C ASP A 80 -3.55 -4.90 -0.90
N HIS A 81 -4.01 -3.83 -1.56
CA HIS A 81 -3.29 -2.56 -1.70
C HIS A 81 -3.89 -1.42 -0.87
N TYR A 82 -5.15 -1.52 -0.42
CA TYR A 82 -5.79 -0.42 0.32
C TYR A 82 -6.42 -0.81 1.66
N SER A 83 -6.82 -2.07 1.86
CA SER A 83 -7.67 -2.43 3.00
C SER A 83 -7.01 -2.23 4.37
N GLY A 84 -5.67 -2.26 4.46
CA GLY A 84 -4.95 -1.95 5.69
C GLY A 84 -5.07 -0.50 6.15
N PHE A 85 -5.59 0.40 5.32
CA PHE A 85 -5.86 1.79 5.71
C PHE A 85 -6.82 1.87 6.91
N GLY A 86 -7.68 0.86 7.08
CA GLY A 86 -8.52 0.68 8.27
C GLY A 86 -7.77 0.78 9.60
N GLU A 87 -6.51 0.34 9.63
CA GLU A 87 -5.66 0.35 10.83
C GLU A 87 -5.28 1.77 11.28
N PHE A 88 -5.49 2.80 10.44
CA PHE A 88 -5.33 4.18 10.88
C PHE A 88 -6.44 4.67 11.80
N TYR A 89 -7.55 3.93 11.93
CA TYR A 89 -8.63 4.28 12.85
C TYR A 89 -8.09 4.47 14.28
N ARG A 90 -8.21 5.69 14.82
CA ARG A 90 -7.67 6.11 16.14
C ARG A 90 -6.14 6.13 16.25
N VAL A 91 -5.41 5.94 15.15
CA VAL A 91 -3.95 6.07 15.09
C VAL A 91 -3.56 7.36 14.38
N GLN A 92 -4.15 7.63 13.22
CA GLN A 92 -3.89 8.82 12.43
C GLN A 92 -5.16 9.26 11.69
N ASN A 93 -5.46 10.56 11.73
CA ASN A 93 -6.64 11.13 11.07
C ASN A 93 -6.25 11.98 9.87
N LYS A 94 -7.14 12.06 8.87
CA LYS A 94 -6.98 12.94 7.69
C LYS A 94 -5.64 12.72 6.96
N VAL A 95 -5.25 11.46 6.77
CA VAL A 95 -4.05 11.09 6.01
C VAL A 95 -4.21 11.59 4.56
N ASP A 96 -3.17 12.22 4.02
CA ASP A 96 -3.13 12.59 2.60
C ASP A 96 -2.95 11.34 1.73
N VAL A 97 -3.84 11.14 0.76
CA VAL A 97 -3.84 9.98 -0.14
C VAL A 97 -3.76 10.46 -1.59
N TYR A 98 -2.83 9.89 -2.35
CA TYR A 98 -2.52 10.25 -3.72
C TYR A 98 -2.82 9.06 -4.63
N GLY A 99 -3.45 9.31 -5.77
CA GLY A 99 -3.89 8.28 -6.71
C GLY A 99 -4.54 8.89 -7.94
N VAL A 100 -4.76 8.08 -8.97
CA VAL A 100 -5.62 8.49 -10.08
C VAL A 100 -7.08 8.53 -9.64
N TYR A 101 -7.91 9.31 -10.33
CA TYR A 101 -9.30 9.58 -9.94
C TYR A 101 -10.10 8.29 -9.69
N GLU A 102 -10.07 7.37 -10.65
CA GLU A 102 -10.83 6.13 -10.61
C GLU A 102 -10.45 5.24 -9.42
N THR A 103 -9.15 5.17 -9.09
CA THR A 103 -8.64 4.42 -7.94
C THR A 103 -9.11 5.02 -6.62
N LEU A 104 -9.00 6.34 -6.48
CA LEU A 104 -9.38 7.04 -5.24
C LEU A 104 -10.88 6.95 -4.99
N GLU A 105 -11.70 7.17 -6.02
CA GLU A 105 -13.17 7.06 -5.93
C GLU A 105 -13.63 5.63 -5.63
N TYR A 106 -12.96 4.62 -6.18
CA TYR A 106 -13.25 3.23 -5.86
C TYR A 106 -12.94 2.91 -4.40
N ILE A 107 -11.76 3.31 -3.92
CA ILE A 107 -11.32 3.01 -2.55
C ILE A 107 -12.15 3.77 -1.50
N ASP A 108 -12.57 5.02 -1.78
CA ASP A 108 -13.37 5.83 -0.84
C ASP A 108 -14.66 5.14 -0.40
N GLN A 109 -15.28 4.33 -1.28
CA GLN A 109 -16.46 3.54 -0.97
C GLN A 109 -16.26 2.61 0.25
N TYR A 110 -15.01 2.22 0.54
CA TYR A 110 -14.65 1.33 1.64
C TYR A 110 -14.06 2.04 2.85
N VAL A 111 -13.41 3.20 2.66
CA VAL A 111 -12.62 3.87 3.71
C VAL A 111 -13.07 5.29 4.05
N SER A 112 -14.16 5.78 3.46
CA SER A 112 -14.70 7.13 3.67
C SER A 112 -14.90 7.51 5.14
N PHE A 113 -15.19 6.54 6.02
CA PHE A 113 -15.32 6.76 7.47
C PHE A 113 -14.05 7.31 8.14
N LEU A 114 -12.87 7.10 7.54
CA LEU A 114 -11.58 7.63 8.00
C LEU A 114 -11.29 9.05 7.51
N LYS A 115 -12.10 9.57 6.57
CA LYS A 115 -12.00 10.93 6.02
C LYS A 115 -10.57 11.27 5.53
N PRO A 116 -9.96 10.44 4.66
CA PRO A 116 -8.68 10.78 4.04
C PRO A 116 -8.77 12.08 3.22
N ARG A 117 -7.62 12.73 3.01
CA ARG A 117 -7.52 13.91 2.13
C ARG A 117 -7.03 13.48 0.75
N TYR A 118 -7.93 13.49 -0.21
CA TYR A 118 -7.65 13.04 -1.57
C TYR A 118 -6.86 14.07 -2.38
N HIS A 119 -5.80 13.60 -3.04
CA HIS A 119 -4.99 14.33 -4.01
C HIS A 119 -4.99 13.57 -5.33
N TYR A 120 -5.81 14.04 -6.28
CA TYR A 120 -5.90 13.43 -7.60
C TYR A 120 -4.65 13.75 -8.43
N VAL A 121 -3.97 12.71 -8.89
CA VAL A 121 -2.74 12.81 -9.67
C VAL A 121 -3.01 12.34 -11.09
N LYS A 122 -2.52 13.09 -12.08
CA LYS A 122 -2.61 12.70 -13.48
C LYS A 122 -1.45 11.81 -13.88
N LEU A 123 -1.72 10.86 -14.78
CA LEU A 123 -0.68 10.04 -15.39
C LEU A 123 0.31 10.92 -16.17
N TYR A 124 1.59 10.55 -16.12
CA TYR A 124 2.71 11.20 -16.81
C TYR A 124 2.99 12.65 -16.40
N GLU A 125 2.28 13.21 -15.43
CA GLU A 125 2.57 14.50 -14.82
C GLU A 125 3.32 14.30 -13.49
N PRO A 126 4.51 14.90 -13.30
CA PRO A 126 5.24 14.78 -12.05
C PRO A 126 4.57 15.59 -10.94
N PHE A 127 4.65 15.08 -9.70
CA PHE A 127 4.24 15.79 -8.48
C PHE A 127 5.31 15.63 -7.39
N GLU A 128 5.39 16.59 -6.47
CA GLU A 128 6.32 16.54 -5.33
C GLU A 128 5.60 16.02 -4.08
N LEU A 129 6.25 15.08 -3.39
CA LEU A 129 5.83 14.61 -2.08
C LEU A 129 7.09 14.32 -1.26
N ILE A 130 7.13 14.74 0.00
CA ILE A 130 8.29 14.58 0.89
C ILE A 130 9.64 15.00 0.26
N GLY A 131 9.66 16.02 -0.61
CA GLY A 131 10.90 16.47 -1.26
C GLY A 131 11.43 15.54 -2.34
N LEU A 132 10.63 14.57 -2.79
CA LEU A 132 10.90 13.67 -3.89
C LEU A 132 9.87 13.91 -5.01
N GLN A 133 10.30 13.70 -6.25
CA GLN A 133 9.41 13.76 -7.40
C GLN A 133 8.87 12.37 -7.70
N PHE A 134 7.55 12.26 -7.88
CA PHE A 134 6.84 11.05 -8.27
C PHE A 134 6.14 11.30 -9.60
N THR A 135 6.09 10.28 -10.46
CA THR A 135 5.36 10.32 -11.72
C THR A 135 4.64 8.99 -11.87
N PHE A 136 3.33 9.03 -12.09
CA PHE A 136 2.56 7.82 -12.37
C PHE A 136 2.64 7.46 -13.85
N PHE A 137 2.75 6.16 -14.14
CA PHE A 137 2.76 5.62 -15.50
C PHE A 137 1.73 4.51 -15.57
N LYS A 138 1.04 4.42 -16.71
CA LYS A 138 0.06 3.35 -16.92
C LYS A 138 0.76 2.01 -17.09
N VAL A 139 0.23 0.99 -16.44
CA VAL A 139 0.66 -0.41 -16.62
C VAL A 139 -0.55 -1.27 -17.00
N ASN A 140 -0.31 -2.43 -17.61
CA ASN A 140 -1.39 -3.40 -17.88
C ASN A 140 -1.53 -4.36 -16.69
N HIS A 141 -2.71 -4.35 -16.05
CA HIS A 141 -3.02 -5.20 -14.92
C HIS A 141 -4.35 -5.94 -15.12
N PRO A 142 -4.36 -7.13 -15.78
CA PRO A 142 -5.56 -7.94 -15.94
C PRO A 142 -6.01 -8.54 -14.60
N PRO A 143 -7.31 -8.84 -14.39
CA PRO A 143 -8.38 -8.96 -15.37
C PRO A 143 -9.30 -7.73 -15.48
N VAL A 144 -8.89 -6.56 -14.98
CA VAL A 144 -9.82 -5.43 -14.83
C VAL A 144 -10.17 -4.83 -16.21
N GLU A 145 -11.42 -4.96 -16.66
CA GLU A 145 -11.93 -4.38 -17.92
C GLU A 145 -11.85 -2.85 -17.94
N VAL A 146 -11.93 -2.24 -16.75
CA VAL A 146 -11.68 -0.82 -16.51
C VAL A 146 -10.37 -0.72 -15.72
N PRO A 147 -9.33 -0.03 -16.21
CA PRO A 147 -8.09 0.11 -15.47
C PRO A 147 -8.38 0.77 -14.13
N THR A 148 -8.12 0.08 -13.03
CA THR A 148 -8.06 0.71 -11.70
C THR A 148 -6.67 1.27 -11.42
N GLY A 149 -5.87 1.50 -12.47
CA GLY A 149 -4.54 2.13 -12.51
C GLY A 149 -4.12 2.46 -13.94
#